data_AF-F4REB5-F1
#
_entry.id   AF-F4REB5-F1
#
_cell.length_a   1.000
_cell.length_b   1.000
_cell.length_c   1.000
_cell.angle_alpha   90.00
_cell.angle_beta   90.00
_cell.angle_gamma   90.00
#
_symmetry.space_group_name_H-M   'P 1'
#
loop_
_entity.id
_entity.type
_entity.pdbx_description
1 polymer ?
#
loop_
_entity_poly.entity_id
_entity_poly.type
_entity_poly.pdbx_seq_one_letter_code
_entity_poly.pdbx_strand_id
1 'polypeptide(L)'
;MNISLIANRLRLLSLNKLQSEIFQTTYNPHELRIGEKYLNRKLKGHLMRSYYPPIRPVNWKETNLIFLNTAKAEGITGRDLEYWKLPDLREEKR
;
A
#
# COMPACT_ATOMS: atom_id res chain seq x y z
N MET A 1 -1.34 7.33 60.49
CA MET A 1 -1.37 7.16 59.02
C MET A 1 -1.30 5.68 58.71
N ASN A 2 -2.25 5.14 57.95
CA ASN A 2 -2.34 3.71 57.67
C ASN A 2 -1.27 3.33 56.62
N ILE A 3 -0.19 2.70 57.06
CA ILE A 3 0.98 2.36 56.22
C ILE A 3 0.60 1.37 55.10
N SER A 4 -0.52 0.66 55.23
CA SER A 4 -1.06 -0.28 54.23
C SER A 4 -1.53 0.37 52.91
N LEU A 5 -1.75 1.69 52.91
CA LEU A 5 -2.15 2.46 51.71
C LEU A 5 -0.94 2.97 50.90
N ILE A 6 0.29 2.75 51.39
CA ILE A 6 1.50 3.17 50.67
C ILE A 6 1.86 2.07 49.66
N ALA A 7 1.90 2.43 48.38
CA ALA A 7 2.21 1.49 47.30
C ALA A 7 3.65 0.96 47.43
N ASN A 8 3.79 -0.34 47.72
CA ASN A 8 5.07 -1.01 47.80
C ASN A 8 5.61 -1.31 46.38
N ARG A 9 6.85 -0.89 46.10
CA ARG A 9 7.54 -1.13 44.82
C ARG A 9 7.50 -2.60 44.39
N LEU A 10 7.69 -3.55 45.31
CA LEU A 10 7.66 -4.98 44.99
C LEU A 10 6.28 -5.43 44.51
N ARG A 11 5.21 -4.89 45.11
CA ARG A 11 3.82 -5.21 44.76
C ARG A 11 3.44 -4.59 43.41
N LEU A 12 3.97 -3.41 43.09
CA LEU A 12 3.80 -2.81 41.76
C LEU A 12 4.54 -3.61 40.69
N LEU A 13 5.76 -4.09 40.97
CA LEU A 13 6.50 -4.93 40.03
C LEU A 13 5.80 -6.27 39.78
N SER A 14 5.25 -6.91 40.81
CA SER A 14 4.50 -8.16 40.63
C SER A 14 3.22 -7.96 39.83
N LEU A 15 2.52 -6.84 40.04
CA LEU A 15 1.33 -6.48 39.26
C LEU A 15 1.70 -6.20 37.79
N ASN A 16 2.76 -5.45 37.52
CA ASN A 16 3.24 -5.20 36.16
C ASN A 16 3.64 -6.50 35.45
N LYS A 17 4.30 -7.42 36.15
CA LYS A 17 4.64 -8.74 35.59
C LYS A 17 3.39 -9.52 35.19
N LEU A 18 2.39 -9.59 36.08
CA LEU A 18 1.12 -10.28 35.83
C LEU A 18 0.33 -9.63 34.68
N GLN A 19 0.32 -8.29 34.61
CA GLN A 19 -0.29 -7.55 33.51
C GLN A 19 0.38 -7.91 32.17
N SER A 20 1.72 -7.92 32.13
CA SER A 20 2.45 -8.30 30.92
C SER A 20 2.17 -9.73 30.46
N GLU A 21 1.99 -10.66 31.40
CA GLU A 21 1.62 -12.05 31.11
C GLU A 21 0.21 -12.16 30.52
N ILE A 22 -0.77 -11.44 31.09
CA ILE A 22 -2.16 -11.43 30.59
C ILE A 22 -2.24 -10.82 29.19
N PHE A 23 -1.59 -9.68 28.97
CA PHE A 23 -1.69 -8.93 27.72
C PHE A 23 -0.60 -9.28 26.71
N GLN A 24 0.23 -10.29 27.00
CA GLN A 24 1.35 -10.72 26.15
C GLN A 24 2.28 -9.55 25.76
N THR A 25 2.50 -8.61 26.69
CA THR A 25 3.43 -7.50 26.50
C THR A 25 4.79 -7.81 27.13
N THR A 26 5.81 -7.04 26.77
CA THR A 26 7.17 -7.22 27.30
C THR A 26 7.26 -6.71 28.74
N TYR A 27 7.83 -7.51 29.63
CA TYR A 27 8.16 -7.11 31.01
C TYR A 27 9.65 -6.78 31.11
N ASN A 28 10.02 -5.51 31.24
CA ASN A 28 11.41 -5.03 31.27
C ASN A 28 11.71 -4.17 32.53
N PRO A 29 11.83 -4.77 33.73
CA PRO A 29 12.02 -4.03 34.99
C PRO A 29 13.40 -3.37 35.13
N HIS A 30 14.36 -3.70 34.26
CA HIS A 30 15.73 -3.19 34.27
C HIS A 30 16.01 -2.23 33.10
N GLU A 31 14.99 -1.90 32.30
CA GLU A 31 15.10 -0.96 31.19
C GLU A 31 16.22 -1.32 30.18
N LEU A 32 16.45 -2.63 30.00
CA LEU A 32 17.48 -3.14 29.10
C LEU A 32 17.09 -2.88 27.64
N ARG A 33 18.09 -2.63 26.78
CA ARG A 33 17.89 -2.43 25.34
C ARG A 33 17.77 -3.77 24.61
N ILE A 34 16.58 -4.34 24.61
CA ILE A 34 16.25 -5.63 23.97
C ILE A 34 15.81 -5.52 22.50
N GLY A 35 15.76 -4.32 21.92
CA GLY A 35 15.45 -4.12 20.50
C GLY A 35 13.96 -4.11 20.13
N GLU A 36 13.06 -4.15 21.11
CA GLU A 36 11.61 -4.15 20.92
C GLU A 36 11.10 -3.01 20.00
N LYS A 37 11.68 -1.81 20.13
CA LYS A 37 11.39 -0.64 19.27
C LYS A 37 11.51 -0.97 17.78
N TYR A 38 12.48 -1.81 17.40
CA TYR A 38 12.71 -2.17 16.01
C TYR A 38 11.80 -3.33 15.57
N LEU A 39 11.56 -4.31 16.44
CA LEU A 39 10.72 -5.47 16.16
C LEU A 39 9.24 -5.12 16.02
N ASN A 40 8.71 -4.27 16.90
CA ASN A 40 7.30 -3.85 16.89
C ASN A 40 6.99 -2.82 15.78
N ARG A 41 8.02 -2.29 15.10
CA ARG A 41 7.83 -1.31 14.05
C ARG A 41 7.22 -1.97 12.82
N LYS A 42 6.01 -1.53 12.44
CA LYS A 42 5.35 -1.97 11.20
C LYS A 42 6.27 -1.75 10.00
N LEU A 43 6.36 -2.76 9.14
CA LEU A 43 7.10 -2.69 7.88
C LEU A 43 6.46 -1.64 6.95
N LYS A 44 7.31 -0.82 6.32
CA LYS A 44 6.85 0.25 5.38
C LYS A 44 7.05 -0.12 3.90
N GLY A 45 7.44 -1.36 3.60
CA GLY A 45 7.83 -1.78 2.25
C GLY A 45 6.73 -1.59 1.21
N HIS A 46 5.46 -1.83 1.57
CA HIS A 46 4.33 -1.62 0.68
C HIS A 46 4.14 -0.15 0.26
N LEU A 47 4.43 0.80 1.17
CA LEU A 47 4.37 2.24 0.87
C LEU A 47 5.47 2.61 -0.13
N MET A 48 6.71 2.13 0.09
CA MET A 48 7.80 2.38 -0.86
C MET A 48 7.54 1.77 -2.22
N ARG A 49 7.00 0.54 -2.29
CA ARG A 49 6.66 -0.12 -3.56
C ARG A 49 5.67 0.68 -4.38
N SER A 50 4.70 1.31 -3.71
CA SER A 50 3.62 2.07 -4.35
C SER A 50 4.01 3.53 -4.64
N TYR A 51 5.26 3.92 -4.39
CA TYR A 51 5.72 5.31 -4.55
C TYR A 51 5.61 5.79 -6.00
N TYR A 52 5.97 4.93 -6.95
CA TYR A 52 5.68 5.17 -8.36
C TYR A 52 4.48 4.30 -8.77
N PRO A 53 3.50 4.86 -9.51
CA PRO A 53 2.42 4.06 -10.07
C PRO A 53 2.99 2.99 -11.00
N PRO A 54 2.29 1.85 -11.18
CA PRO A 54 2.73 0.83 -12.13
C PRO A 54 2.94 1.45 -13.51
N ILE A 55 4.03 1.04 -14.17
CA ILE A 55 4.46 1.55 -15.46
C ILE A 55 3.40 1.17 -16.49
N ARG A 56 2.49 2.13 -16.75
CA ARG A 56 1.37 2.14 -17.70
C ARG A 56 0.06 1.56 -17.15
N PRO A 57 -0.93 2.41 -16.83
CA PRO A 57 -2.29 1.94 -16.55
C PRO A 57 -2.97 1.36 -17.80
N VAL A 58 -2.52 1.73 -19.01
CA VAL A 58 -3.05 1.21 -20.28
C VAL A 58 -1.91 1.09 -21.28
N ASN A 59 -1.76 -0.10 -21.87
CA ASN A 59 -0.84 -0.35 -22.97
C ASN A 59 -1.47 0.12 -24.28
N TRP A 60 -0.71 0.75 -25.19
CA TRP A 60 -1.24 1.17 -26.50
C TRP A 60 -1.91 0.01 -27.27
N LYS A 61 -1.39 -1.22 -27.08
CA LYS A 61 -1.96 -2.43 -27.67
C LYS A 61 -3.35 -2.72 -27.13
N GLU A 62 -3.55 -2.56 -25.83
CA GLU A 62 -4.83 -2.79 -25.15
C GLU A 62 -5.84 -1.72 -25.54
N THR A 63 -5.44 -0.44 -25.58
CA THR A 63 -6.31 0.64 -26.08
C THR A 63 -6.73 0.43 -27.52
N ASN A 64 -5.82 0.00 -28.38
CA ASN A 64 -6.16 -0.29 -29.77
C ASN A 64 -7.15 -1.45 -29.88
N LEU A 65 -6.99 -2.52 -29.08
CA LEU A 65 -7.96 -3.62 -29.05
C LEU A 65 -9.34 -3.17 -28.58
N ILE A 66 -9.41 -2.34 -27.52
CA ILE A 66 -10.67 -1.76 -27.04
C ILE A 66 -11.35 -0.98 -28.17
N PHE A 67 -10.60 -0.08 -28.82
CA PHE A 67 -11.10 0.73 -29.94
C PHE A 67 -11.61 -0.12 -31.11
N LEU A 68 -10.86 -1.15 -31.50
CA LEU A 68 -11.27 -2.06 -32.58
C LEU A 68 -12.54 -2.83 -32.21
N ASN A 69 -12.67 -3.27 -30.96
CA ASN A 69 -13.85 -4.00 -30.49
C ASN A 69 -15.09 -3.11 -30.43
N THR A 70 -14.95 -1.86 -29.96
CA THR A 70 -16.06 -0.89 -29.93
C THR A 70 -16.52 -0.54 -31.35
N ALA A 71 -15.59 -0.26 -32.26
CA ALA A 71 -15.92 0.08 -33.64
C ALA A 71 -16.62 -1.09 -34.37
N LYS A 72 -16.17 -2.33 -34.15
CA LYS A 72 -16.85 -3.53 -34.67
C LYS A 72 -18.26 -3.68 -34.10
N ALA A 73 -18.46 -3.40 -32.81
CA ALA A 73 -19.77 -3.47 -32.16
C ALA A 73 -20.74 -2.43 -32.72
N GLU A 74 -20.23 -1.26 -33.11
CA GLU A 74 -21.00 -0.19 -33.78
C GLU A 74 -21.24 -0.44 -35.27
N GLY A 75 -20.76 -1.56 -35.83
CA GLY A 75 -20.94 -1.93 -37.23
C GLY A 75 -20.03 -1.17 -38.20
N ILE A 76 -18.99 -0.50 -37.70
CA ILE A 76 -18.02 0.23 -38.50
C ILE A 76 -17.07 -0.77 -39.17
N THR A 77 -17.10 -0.87 -40.50
CA THR A 77 -16.26 -1.81 -41.26
C THR A 77 -15.19 -1.12 -42.09
N GLY A 78 -13.93 -1.48 -41.82
CA GLY A 78 -12.79 -1.56 -42.74
C GLY A 78 -12.22 -0.26 -43.32
N ARG A 79 -13.04 0.73 -43.67
CA ARG A 79 -12.59 2.02 -44.24
C ARG A 79 -12.33 3.06 -43.16
N ASP A 80 -13.16 3.11 -42.12
CA ASP A 80 -13.03 4.11 -41.04
C ASP A 80 -12.07 3.67 -39.93
N LEU A 81 -11.77 2.36 -39.86
CA LEU A 81 -10.84 1.74 -38.90
C LEU A 81 -9.36 1.93 -39.28
N GLU A 82 -9.08 2.32 -40.52
CA GLU A 82 -7.73 2.60 -41.03
C GLU A 82 -7.42 4.10 -41.04
N TYR A 83 -7.83 4.83 -40.00
CA TYR A 83 -7.60 6.28 -39.93
C TYR A 83 -6.12 6.68 -39.99
N TRP A 84 -5.22 5.81 -39.55
CA TRP A 84 -3.76 5.99 -39.68
C TRP A 84 -3.22 5.77 -41.11
N LYS A 85 -4.03 5.26 -42.03
CA LYS A 85 -3.70 5.08 -43.45
C LYS A 85 -4.35 6.12 -44.35
N LEU A 86 -5.17 7.03 -43.81
CA LEU A 86 -5.50 8.22 -44.57
C LEU A 86 -4.22 9.00 -44.84
N PRO A 87 -4.01 9.51 -46.06
CA PRO A 87 -2.98 10.51 -46.30
C PRO A 87 -3.17 11.62 -45.27
N ASP A 88 -2.07 12.16 -44.73
CA ASP A 88 -2.17 13.32 -43.85
C ASP A 88 -3.04 14.37 -44.56
N LEU A 89 -4.17 14.76 -43.96
CA LEU A 89 -5.05 15.85 -44.46
C LEU A 89 -4.30 17.19 -44.61
N ARG A 90 -3.02 17.23 -44.23
CA ARG A 90 -2.06 18.31 -44.44
C ARG A 90 -1.51 18.34 -45.87
N GLU A 91 -1.53 17.22 -46.60
CA GLU A 91 -1.07 17.14 -48.00
C GLU A 91 -2.16 17.53 -49.02
N GLU A 92 -3.44 17.49 -48.67
CA GLU A 92 -4.54 17.87 -49.59
C GLU A 92 -4.64 19.40 -49.86
N LYS A 93 -3.85 20.22 -49.16
CA LYS A 93 -3.81 21.69 -49.34
C LYS A 93 -2.49 22.21 -49.92
N ARG A 94 -1.84 21.45 -50.80
CA ARG A 94 -0.69 21.92 -51.60
C ARG A 94 -0.97 21.86 -53.09
#